data_AF-A0A947ZRR7-F1
#
_entry.id   AF-A0A947ZRR7-F1
#
_cell.length_a   1.000
_cell.length_b   1.000
_cell.length_c   1.000
_cell.angle_alpha   90.00
_cell.angle_beta   90.00
_cell.angle_gamma   90.00
#
_symmetry.space_group_name_H-M   'P 1'
#
loop_
_entity.id
_entity.type
_entity.pdbx_description
1 polymer ?
#
loop_
_entity_poly.entity_id
_entity_poly.type
_entity_poly.pdbx_seq_one_letter_code
_entity_poly.pdbx_strand_id
1 'polypeptide(L)'
;MNSIFLLAALSLLGLYGEPHLTLELAGPAAADAAGKRVLFFAFVQVHRPAKGLAAFPDGGRPKVLYKNVSLYQMDIADGALKRLYDFGPLPLARSAWNCRAFYEGDSVRFNLEPVSGWQQNLKWKRVDTASYQKYHTWFVIDPATGLASPTEPAGNAPKVGPGFPLSRIKQLAENIAWRQWGIELDSICPAGKKERIGQLTGLKGNQNYRDALVEQFYGRLEKNGARKIVSKIRKDRPGSLAAKETVDKLRKIFLLEDE
;
A
#
# COMPACT_ATOMS: atom_id res chain seq x y z
N MET A 1 -22.04 33.97 19.78
CA MET A 1 -21.81 33.42 18.42
C MET A 1 -20.75 32.31 18.36
N ASN A 2 -20.41 31.62 19.46
CA ASN A 2 -19.38 30.55 19.43
C ASN A 2 -19.96 29.11 19.38
N SER A 3 -21.28 28.93 19.57
CA SER A 3 -21.90 27.60 19.64
C SER A 3 -22.11 26.94 18.27
N ILE A 4 -22.20 27.71 17.18
CA ILE A 4 -22.41 27.16 15.81
C ILE A 4 -21.10 26.54 15.27
N PHE A 5 -19.93 27.11 15.60
CA PHE A 5 -18.64 26.55 15.19
C PHE A 5 -18.29 25.24 15.90
N LEU A 6 -18.73 25.05 17.16
CA LEU A 6 -18.44 23.83 17.92
C LEU A 6 -19.23 22.61 17.39
N LEU A 7 -20.48 22.82 16.96
CA LEU A 7 -21.33 21.79 16.35
C LEU A 7 -20.84 21.35 14.97
N ALA A 8 -20.24 22.26 14.19
CA ALA A 8 -19.60 21.92 12.92
C ALA A 8 -18.30 21.12 13.12
N ALA A 9 -17.51 21.41 14.16
CA ALA A 9 -16.29 20.65 14.44
C ALA A 9 -16.57 19.22 14.97
N LEU A 10 -17.62 19.04 15.77
CA LEU A 10 -18.03 17.72 16.27
C LEU A 10 -18.68 16.84 15.20
N SER A 11 -19.40 17.42 14.23
CA SER A 11 -19.99 16.66 13.13
C SER A 11 -18.93 16.13 12.14
N LEU A 12 -17.79 16.81 12.01
CA LEU A 12 -16.68 16.39 11.14
C LEU A 12 -15.92 15.15 11.65
N LEU A 13 -15.91 14.89 12.97
CA LEU A 13 -15.22 13.73 13.56
C LEU A 13 -15.92 12.39 13.25
N GLY A 14 -17.21 12.41 12.88
CA GLY A 14 -18.01 11.22 12.58
C GLY A 14 -18.16 10.86 11.09
N LEU A 15 -17.64 11.69 10.17
CA LEU A 15 -17.87 11.54 8.73
C LEU A 15 -17.03 10.43 8.08
N TYR A 16 -16.00 9.94 8.75
CA TYR A 16 -15.12 8.93 8.20
C TYR A 16 -14.90 7.81 9.20
N GLY A 17 -14.82 6.59 8.68
CA GLY A 17 -14.54 5.39 9.47
C GLY A 17 -13.08 5.29 9.91
N GLU A 18 -12.75 4.11 10.41
CA GLU A 18 -11.40 3.78 10.85
C GLU A 18 -10.43 3.67 9.67
N PRO A 19 -9.12 3.87 9.86
CA PRO A 19 -8.13 3.75 8.79
C PRO A 19 -8.09 2.34 8.18
N HIS A 20 -8.09 2.27 6.85
CA HIS A 20 -7.90 1.08 6.06
C HIS A 20 -6.59 1.19 5.28
N LEU A 21 -5.82 0.10 5.26
CA LEU A 21 -4.60 -0.03 4.47
C LEU A 21 -4.82 -1.10 3.39
N THR A 22 -4.58 -0.73 2.14
CA THR A 22 -4.74 -1.64 0.99
C THR A 22 -3.44 -1.71 0.20
N LEU A 23 -3.07 -2.92 -0.20
CA LEU A 23 -1.97 -3.23 -1.10
C LEU A 23 -2.55 -3.99 -2.28
N GLU A 24 -2.43 -3.42 -3.47
CA GLU A 24 -2.80 -4.07 -4.72
C GLU A 24 -1.56 -4.24 -5.58
N LEU A 25 -1.23 -5.50 -5.90
CA LEU A 25 -0.16 -5.82 -6.83
C LEU A 25 -0.69 -5.78 -8.26
N ALA A 26 0.07 -5.21 -9.19
CA ALA A 26 -0.28 -5.11 -10.60
C ALA A 26 0.85 -5.63 -11.50
N GLY A 27 0.42 -6.25 -12.61
CA GLY A 27 1.29 -6.80 -13.65
C GLY A 27 1.31 -5.97 -14.95
N PRO A 28 2.03 -6.45 -15.98
CA PRO A 28 2.64 -7.77 -16.04
C PRO A 28 3.86 -7.85 -15.14
N ALA A 29 3.97 -8.97 -14.43
CA ALA A 29 5.17 -9.24 -13.67
C ALA A 29 6.17 -9.96 -14.56
N ALA A 30 7.36 -9.39 -14.66
CA ALA A 30 8.41 -9.90 -15.53
C ALA A 30 9.48 -10.57 -14.67
N ALA A 31 9.72 -11.86 -14.95
CA ALA A 31 10.89 -12.54 -14.42
C ALA A 31 12.15 -12.16 -15.23
N ASP A 32 13.31 -12.15 -14.58
CA ASP A 32 14.58 -12.09 -15.29
C ASP A 32 14.84 -13.39 -16.05
N ALA A 33 15.85 -13.39 -16.94
CA ALA A 33 16.17 -14.56 -17.76
C ALA A 33 16.49 -15.82 -16.92
N ALA A 34 17.01 -15.62 -15.71
CA ALA A 34 17.32 -16.71 -14.77
C ALA A 34 16.12 -17.17 -13.93
N GLY A 35 14.98 -16.46 -13.97
CA GLY A 35 13.81 -16.75 -13.15
C GLY A 35 14.05 -16.56 -11.64
N LYS A 36 15.04 -15.75 -11.26
CA LYS A 36 15.44 -15.50 -9.87
C LYS A 36 14.80 -14.23 -9.31
N ARG A 37 14.54 -13.26 -10.17
CA ARG A 37 14.01 -11.95 -9.77
C ARG A 37 12.74 -11.65 -10.53
N VAL A 38 11.77 -11.06 -9.85
CA VAL A 38 10.50 -10.64 -10.47
C VAL A 38 10.24 -9.16 -10.25
N LEU A 39 9.84 -8.47 -11.32
CA LEU A 39 9.38 -7.09 -11.31
C LEU A 39 7.87 -7.04 -11.18
N PHE A 40 7.35 -6.11 -10.39
CA PHE A 40 5.91 -5.84 -10.33
C PHE A 40 5.64 -4.46 -9.75
N PHE A 41 4.43 -3.95 -10.00
CA PHE A 41 3.97 -2.69 -9.42
C PHE A 41 3.16 -2.98 -8.16
N ALA A 42 3.31 -2.13 -7.16
CA ALA A 42 2.47 -2.15 -5.96
C ALA A 42 1.78 -0.80 -5.79
N PHE A 43 0.46 -0.85 -5.61
CA PHE A 43 -0.41 0.27 -5.34
C PHE A 43 -0.77 0.22 -3.87
N VAL A 44 -0.25 1.18 -3.11
CA VAL A 44 -0.45 1.25 -1.66
C VAL A 44 -1.35 2.43 -1.35
N GLN A 45 -2.39 2.21 -0.55
CA GLN A 45 -3.30 3.27 -0.16
C GLN A 45 -3.71 3.14 1.31
N VAL A 46 -3.58 4.24 2.04
CA VAL A 46 -4.20 4.42 3.36
C VAL A 46 -5.37 5.38 3.19
N HIS A 47 -6.56 4.95 3.59
CA HIS A 47 -7.76 5.77 3.48
C HIS A 47 -8.69 5.54 4.66
N ARG A 48 -9.62 6.46 4.89
CA ARG A 48 -10.76 6.24 5.78
C ARG A 48 -12.02 6.11 4.93
N PRO A 49 -12.79 5.02 5.04
CA PRO A 49 -14.04 4.90 4.30
C PRO A 49 -15.00 6.00 4.73
N ALA A 50 -15.85 6.47 3.81
CA ALA A 50 -16.89 7.42 4.16
C ALA A 50 -17.90 6.77 5.14
N LYS A 51 -18.40 7.54 6.10
CA LYS A 51 -19.38 7.09 7.10
C LYS A 51 -20.40 8.21 7.36
N GLY A 52 -21.61 7.82 7.76
CA GLY A 52 -22.68 8.78 8.06
C GLY A 52 -23.00 9.63 6.83
N LEU A 53 -23.05 10.96 7.01
CA LEU A 53 -23.41 11.88 5.93
C LEU A 53 -22.44 11.85 4.75
N ALA A 54 -21.15 11.56 4.98
CA ALA A 54 -20.19 11.48 3.87
C ALA A 54 -20.41 10.26 2.97
N ALA A 55 -21.13 9.24 3.44
CA ALA A 55 -21.47 8.05 2.67
C ALA A 55 -22.71 8.24 1.77
N PHE A 56 -23.46 9.34 1.93
CA PHE A 56 -24.66 9.62 1.15
C PHE A 56 -24.32 10.43 -0.12
N PRO A 57 -24.96 10.18 -1.28
CA PRO A 57 -25.98 9.16 -1.57
C PRO A 57 -25.44 7.79 -2.03
N ASP A 58 -24.20 7.72 -2.54
CA ASP A 58 -23.69 6.55 -3.27
C ASP A 58 -22.42 5.97 -2.62
N GLY A 59 -22.51 5.63 -1.33
CA GLY A 59 -21.37 5.11 -0.54
C GLY A 59 -20.29 6.14 -0.20
N GLY A 60 -20.33 7.32 -0.81
CA GLY A 60 -19.42 8.43 -0.53
C GLY A 60 -18.02 8.25 -1.09
N ARG A 61 -17.21 9.30 -0.96
CA ARG A 61 -15.78 9.25 -1.33
C ARG A 61 -14.94 8.99 -0.09
N PRO A 62 -14.09 7.95 -0.06
CA PRO A 62 -13.19 7.74 1.06
C PRO A 62 -12.21 8.92 1.18
N LYS A 63 -11.84 9.27 2.41
CA LYS A 63 -10.76 10.22 2.65
C LYS A 63 -9.43 9.51 2.47
N VAL A 64 -8.77 9.74 1.34
CA VAL A 64 -7.42 9.21 1.08
C VAL A 64 -6.42 9.98 1.93
N LEU A 65 -5.67 9.26 2.76
CA LEU A 65 -4.62 9.82 3.63
C LEU A 65 -3.24 9.66 2.99
N TYR A 66 -3.04 8.54 2.30
CA TYR A 66 -1.83 8.25 1.56
C TYR A 66 -2.17 7.40 0.35
N LYS A 67 -1.49 7.66 -0.75
CA LYS A 67 -1.62 6.90 -1.99
C LYS A 67 -0.29 6.94 -2.70
N ASN A 68 0.23 5.78 -3.05
CA ASN A 68 1.47 5.68 -3.77
C ASN A 68 1.47 4.48 -4.73
N VAL A 69 2.25 4.60 -5.79
CA VAL A 69 2.57 3.51 -6.71
C VAL A 69 4.07 3.45 -6.85
N SER A 70 4.61 2.24 -6.74
CA SER A 70 6.04 2.03 -6.90
C SER A 70 6.30 0.74 -7.67
N LEU A 71 7.42 0.75 -8.41
CA LEU A 71 7.97 -0.44 -9.04
C LEU A 71 8.89 -1.13 -8.03
N TYR A 72 8.70 -2.44 -7.89
CA TYR A 72 9.50 -3.28 -7.02
C TYR A 72 10.17 -4.39 -7.82
N GLN A 73 11.31 -4.83 -7.31
CA GLN A 73 11.98 -6.07 -7.65
C GLN A 73 12.00 -6.94 -6.41
N MET A 74 11.62 -8.21 -6.56
CA MET A 74 11.71 -9.20 -5.49
C MET A 74 12.61 -10.34 -5.93
N ASP A 75 13.54 -10.72 -5.06
CA ASP A 75 14.29 -11.95 -5.20
C ASP A 75 13.41 -13.12 -4.71
N ILE A 76 13.30 -14.16 -5.53
CA ILE A 76 12.39 -15.29 -5.29
C ILE A 76 12.97 -16.25 -4.25
N ALA A 77 14.30 -16.31 -4.09
CA ALA A 77 14.96 -17.26 -3.21
C ALA A 77 14.84 -16.86 -1.74
N ASP A 78 15.07 -15.59 -1.41
CA ASP A 78 15.05 -15.08 -0.04
C ASP A 78 13.85 -14.17 0.27
N GLY A 79 13.05 -13.81 -0.74
CA GLY A 79 11.92 -12.90 -0.60
C GLY A 79 12.33 -11.44 -0.40
N ALA A 80 13.59 -11.09 -0.64
CA ALA A 80 14.08 -9.74 -0.46
C ALA A 80 13.39 -8.79 -1.45
N LEU A 81 12.77 -7.74 -0.90
CA LEU A 81 12.05 -6.74 -1.66
C LEU A 81 12.87 -5.46 -1.79
N LYS A 82 13.14 -5.06 -3.03
CA LYS A 82 13.81 -3.80 -3.37
C LYS A 82 12.84 -2.89 -4.12
N ARG A 83 12.63 -1.68 -3.60
CA ARG A 83 11.92 -0.63 -4.35
C ARG A 83 12.87 -0.06 -5.40
N LEU A 84 12.47 -0.12 -6.66
CA LEU A 84 13.26 0.38 -7.79
C LEU A 84 12.89 1.82 -8.16
N TYR A 85 11.60 2.14 -8.14
CA TYR A 85 11.14 3.47 -8.53
C TYR A 85 9.85 3.85 -7.78
N ASP A 86 9.74 5.12 -7.40
CA ASP A 86 8.58 5.67 -6.70
C ASP A 86 7.88 6.69 -7.60
N PHE A 87 6.67 6.37 -8.06
CA PHE A 87 5.88 7.29 -8.87
C PHE A 87 5.21 8.38 -8.04
N GLY A 88 5.04 8.16 -6.73
CA GLY A 88 4.21 9.00 -5.88
C GLY A 88 2.71 8.77 -6.11
N PRO A 89 1.88 9.73 -5.68
CA PRO A 89 0.43 9.62 -5.80
C PRO A 89 -0.03 9.71 -7.25
N LEU A 90 -0.93 8.80 -7.64
CA LEU A 90 -1.59 8.82 -8.94
C LEU A 90 -2.95 9.55 -8.87
N PRO A 91 -3.31 10.35 -9.90
CA PRO A 91 -4.57 11.09 -9.93
C PRO A 91 -5.81 10.20 -10.09
N LEU A 92 -5.67 9.01 -10.67
CA LEU A 92 -6.80 8.10 -10.97
C LEU A 92 -6.75 6.82 -10.13
N ALA A 93 -7.87 6.11 -10.03
CA ALA A 93 -7.95 4.80 -9.40
C ALA A 93 -7.02 3.78 -10.10
N ARG A 94 -6.61 2.73 -9.39
CA ARG A 94 -5.69 1.70 -9.92
C ARG A 94 -6.16 1.10 -11.24
N SER A 95 -7.46 0.82 -11.37
CA SER A 95 -8.06 0.22 -12.57
C SER A 95 -7.94 1.09 -13.83
N ALA A 96 -7.61 2.37 -13.67
CA ALA A 96 -7.39 3.29 -14.77
C ALA A 96 -5.96 3.25 -15.32
N TRP A 97 -5.07 2.41 -14.79
CA TRP A 97 -3.66 2.34 -15.19
C TRP A 97 -3.26 0.97 -15.73
N ASN A 98 -2.61 0.98 -16.90
CA ASN A 98 -1.78 -0.11 -17.38
C ASN A 98 -0.37 0.09 -16.87
N CYS A 99 0.20 -0.98 -16.33
CA CYS A 99 1.60 -1.02 -15.91
C CYS A 99 2.37 -1.84 -16.92
N ARG A 100 3.61 -1.47 -17.22
CA ARG A 100 4.52 -2.24 -18.07
C ARG A 100 5.90 -2.22 -17.45
N ALA A 101 6.53 -3.38 -17.27
CA ALA A 101 7.92 -3.50 -16.85
C ALA A 101 8.53 -4.78 -17.41
N PHE A 102 9.80 -4.73 -17.79
CA PHE A 102 10.57 -5.89 -18.23
C PHE A 102 12.08 -5.63 -18.09
N TYR A 103 12.84 -6.72 -18.10
CA TYR A 103 14.30 -6.66 -18.13
C TYR A 103 14.81 -6.48 -19.57
N GLU A 104 15.81 -5.63 -19.72
CA GLU A 104 16.57 -5.39 -20.94
C GLU A 104 18.05 -5.60 -20.60
N GLY A 105 18.53 -6.85 -20.75
CA GLY A 105 19.77 -7.28 -20.10
C GLY A 105 19.64 -7.19 -18.58
N ASP A 106 20.56 -6.46 -17.94
CA ASP A 106 20.51 -6.16 -16.51
C ASP A 106 19.72 -4.89 -16.16
N SER A 107 19.30 -4.12 -17.17
CA SER A 107 18.51 -2.91 -16.97
C SER A 107 17.03 -3.24 -16.83
N VAL A 108 16.28 -2.34 -16.19
CA VAL A 108 14.83 -2.46 -16.05
C VAL A 108 14.14 -1.34 -16.81
N ARG A 109 13.38 -1.69 -17.84
CA ARG A 109 12.56 -0.73 -18.59
C ARG A 109 11.11 -0.81 -18.15
N PHE A 110 10.47 0.34 -17.92
CA PHE A 110 9.12 0.38 -17.38
C PHE A 110 8.35 1.66 -17.75
N ASN A 111 7.03 1.58 -17.64
CA ASN A 111 6.11 2.69 -17.88
C ASN A 111 4.77 2.47 -17.15
N LEU A 112 4.08 3.58 -16.90
CA LEU A 112 2.72 3.61 -16.38
C LEU A 112 1.85 4.49 -17.30
N GLU A 113 0.80 3.93 -17.89
CA GLU A 113 -0.08 4.64 -18.83
C GLU A 113 -1.55 4.48 -18.43
N PRO A 114 -2.43 5.47 -18.67
CA PRO A 114 -3.84 5.28 -18.47
C PRO A 114 -4.43 4.25 -19.45
N VAL A 115 -5.37 3.43 -19.00
CA VAL A 115 -6.03 2.41 -19.83
C VAL A 115 -6.71 3.03 -21.05
N SER A 116 -7.38 4.18 -20.88
CA SER A 116 -8.02 4.91 -21.98
C SER A 116 -7.04 5.78 -22.79
N GLY A 117 -5.75 5.70 -22.51
CA GLY A 117 -4.72 6.53 -23.13
C GLY A 117 -4.70 7.97 -22.61
N TRP A 118 -3.55 8.63 -22.83
CA TRP A 118 -3.31 9.98 -22.33
C TRP A 118 -4.17 11.05 -23.01
N GLN A 119 -4.30 11.01 -24.34
CA GLN A 119 -5.09 11.99 -25.10
C GLN A 119 -6.54 12.06 -24.62
N GLN A 120 -7.17 10.91 -24.36
CA GLN A 120 -8.53 10.85 -23.85
C GLN A 120 -8.62 11.43 -22.43
N ASN A 121 -7.71 11.08 -21.52
CA ASN A 121 -7.75 11.60 -20.15
C ASN A 121 -7.51 13.11 -20.08
N LEU A 122 -6.64 13.65 -20.94
CA LEU A 122 -6.44 15.10 -21.08
C LEU A 122 -7.70 15.77 -21.65
N LYS A 123 -8.30 15.22 -22.72
CA LYS A 123 -9.54 15.73 -23.31
C LYS A 123 -10.68 15.83 -22.30
N TRP A 124 -10.84 14.81 -21.44
CA TRP A 124 -11.87 14.77 -20.40
C TRP A 124 -11.45 15.41 -19.07
N LYS A 125 -10.29 16.08 -19.00
CA LYS A 125 -9.74 16.71 -17.79
C LYS A 125 -9.69 15.77 -16.58
N ARG A 126 -9.45 14.48 -16.83
CA ARG A 126 -9.27 13.44 -15.79
C ARG A 126 -7.86 13.48 -15.20
N VAL A 127 -6.89 13.99 -15.97
CA VAL A 127 -5.51 14.24 -15.56
C VAL A 127 -5.11 15.63 -16.05
N ASP A 128 -4.22 16.29 -15.32
CA ASP A 128 -3.63 17.56 -15.74
C ASP A 128 -2.39 17.34 -16.61
N THR A 129 -1.93 18.43 -17.26
CA THR A 129 -0.75 18.41 -18.12
C THR A 129 0.53 18.04 -17.36
N ALA A 130 0.63 18.44 -16.08
CA ALA A 130 1.78 18.11 -15.25
C ALA A 130 1.88 16.59 -14.98
N SER A 131 0.75 15.95 -14.67
CA SER A 131 0.64 14.50 -14.50
C SER A 131 0.94 13.77 -15.81
N TYR A 132 0.45 14.29 -16.94
CA TYR A 132 0.80 13.77 -18.25
C TYR A 132 2.32 13.81 -18.46
N GLN A 133 2.93 14.99 -18.34
CA GLN A 133 4.38 15.16 -18.50
C GLN A 133 5.18 14.25 -17.58
N LYS A 134 4.74 14.08 -16.33
CA LYS A 134 5.42 13.23 -15.34
C LYS A 134 5.37 11.74 -15.67
N TYR A 135 4.24 11.24 -16.20
CA TYR A 135 3.99 9.80 -16.28
C TYR A 135 3.94 9.24 -17.72
N HIS A 136 3.86 10.09 -18.75
CA HIS A 136 3.76 9.63 -20.14
C HIS A 136 5.04 8.99 -20.71
N THR A 137 6.18 9.20 -20.06
CA THR A 137 7.49 8.78 -20.54
C THR A 137 7.82 7.35 -20.12
N TRP A 138 8.63 6.65 -20.92
CA TRP A 138 9.24 5.39 -20.50
C TRP A 138 10.48 5.68 -19.68
N PHE A 139 10.82 4.78 -18.77
CA PHE A 139 11.99 4.89 -17.94
C PHE A 139 12.84 3.63 -18.08
N VAL A 140 14.15 3.80 -17.97
CA VAL A 140 15.11 2.71 -17.82
C VAL A 140 15.91 2.94 -16.54
N ILE A 141 16.01 1.90 -15.71
CA ILE A 141 16.90 1.87 -14.55
C ILE A 141 18.21 1.24 -14.96
N ASP A 142 19.28 2.00 -14.81
CA ASP A 142 20.65 1.51 -14.97
C ASP A 142 21.02 0.66 -13.73
N PRO A 143 21.46 -0.61 -13.91
CA PRO A 143 21.81 -1.48 -12.81
C PRO A 143 23.01 -0.98 -11.97
N ALA A 144 23.93 -0.23 -12.57
CA ALA A 144 25.12 0.27 -11.89
C ALA A 144 24.81 1.41 -10.92
N THR A 145 23.97 2.34 -11.35
CA THR A 145 23.61 3.52 -10.55
C THR A 145 22.33 3.33 -9.75
N GLY A 146 21.45 2.43 -10.18
CA GLY A 146 20.09 2.29 -9.66
C GLY A 146 19.18 3.48 -9.98
N LEU A 147 19.63 4.41 -10.85
CA LEU A 147 18.86 5.60 -11.21
C LEU A 147 17.99 5.34 -12.42
N ALA A 148 16.76 5.84 -12.36
CA ALA A 148 15.85 5.84 -13.49
C ALA A 148 16.10 7.06 -14.38
N SER A 149 16.20 6.83 -15.68
CA SER A 149 16.34 7.87 -16.69
C SER A 149 15.22 7.77 -17.72
N PRO A 150 14.67 8.90 -18.21
CA PRO A 150 13.71 8.89 -19.30
C PRO A 150 14.30 8.25 -20.56
N THR A 151 13.47 7.50 -21.29
CA THR A 151 13.83 6.88 -22.57
C THR A 151 12.62 6.87 -23.51
N GLU A 152 12.90 6.71 -24.80
CA GLU A 152 11.86 6.42 -25.79
C GLU A 152 11.14 5.10 -25.52
N PRO A 153 9.88 4.95 -25.97
CA PRO A 153 9.19 3.67 -25.97
C PRO A 153 10.00 2.61 -26.70
N ALA A 154 10.08 1.40 -26.16
CA ALA A 154 10.68 0.29 -26.88
C ALA A 154 9.76 -0.07 -28.07
N GLY A 155 10.23 0.16 -29.30
CA GLY A 155 9.43 0.00 -30.53
C GLY A 155 8.84 -1.40 -30.69
N ASN A 156 9.52 -2.42 -30.15
CA ASN A 156 9.05 -3.82 -30.09
C ASN A 156 8.94 -4.34 -28.64
N ALA A 157 8.62 -3.46 -27.67
CA ALA A 157 8.45 -3.87 -26.28
C ALA A 157 7.52 -5.10 -26.22
N PRO A 158 7.95 -6.22 -25.61
CA PRO A 158 7.04 -7.32 -25.35
C PRO A 158 5.83 -6.76 -24.62
N LYS A 159 4.61 -7.00 -25.15
CA LYS A 159 3.38 -6.56 -24.47
C LYS A 159 3.31 -7.12 -23.03
N VAL A 160 3.99 -8.25 -22.81
CA VAL A 160 4.17 -8.94 -21.53
C VAL A 160 5.55 -9.61 -21.60
N GLY A 161 6.43 -9.41 -20.61
CA GLY A 161 7.63 -10.25 -20.45
C GLY A 161 7.23 -11.72 -20.19
N PRO A 162 8.18 -12.66 -19.99
CA PRO A 162 7.84 -14.01 -19.52
C PRO A 162 6.99 -13.88 -18.25
N GLY A 163 5.71 -14.23 -18.37
CA GLY A 163 4.72 -13.88 -17.37
C GLY A 163 4.98 -14.62 -16.07
N PHE A 164 5.23 -13.88 -14.99
CA PHE A 164 5.25 -14.45 -13.65
C PHE A 164 3.84 -14.35 -13.03
N PRO A 165 3.25 -15.44 -12.52
CA PRO A 165 1.88 -15.40 -12.00
C PRO A 165 1.74 -14.44 -10.83
N LEU A 166 0.79 -13.49 -10.93
CA LEU A 166 0.53 -12.52 -9.87
C LEU A 166 0.14 -13.19 -8.54
N SER A 167 -0.53 -14.34 -8.60
CA SER A 167 -0.86 -15.16 -7.41
C SER A 167 0.40 -15.62 -6.67
N ARG A 168 1.46 -16.00 -7.40
CA ARG A 168 2.73 -16.40 -6.81
C ARG A 168 3.43 -15.21 -6.14
N ILE A 169 3.36 -14.03 -6.73
CA ILE A 169 3.91 -12.80 -6.11
C ILE A 169 3.17 -12.49 -4.83
N LYS A 170 1.83 -12.59 -4.82
CA LYS A 170 1.04 -12.38 -3.60
C LYS A 170 1.45 -13.33 -2.47
N GLN A 171 1.72 -14.61 -2.78
CA GLN A 171 2.22 -15.58 -1.81
C GLN A 171 3.60 -15.20 -1.27
N LEU A 172 4.55 -14.87 -2.17
CA LEU A 172 5.90 -14.47 -1.79
C LEU A 172 5.90 -13.16 -0.96
N ALA A 173 4.96 -12.26 -1.26
CA ALA A 173 4.82 -10.98 -0.61
C ALA A 173 4.07 -10.99 0.73
N GLU A 174 3.45 -12.12 1.12
CA GLU A 174 2.53 -12.20 2.25
C GLU A 174 3.17 -11.81 3.60
N ASN A 175 4.47 -12.11 3.76
CA ASN A 175 5.19 -11.85 5.01
C ASN A 175 6.09 -10.60 4.97
N ILE A 176 6.03 -9.82 3.88
CA ILE A 176 6.83 -8.60 3.76
C ILE A 176 6.26 -7.53 4.69
N ALA A 177 7.13 -6.92 5.51
CA ALA A 177 6.72 -5.89 6.45
C ALA A 177 6.21 -4.63 5.73
N TRP A 178 5.18 -3.99 6.28
CA TRP A 178 4.56 -2.78 5.75
C TRP A 178 5.56 -1.63 5.56
N ARG A 179 6.59 -1.53 6.41
CA ARG A 179 7.68 -0.55 6.24
C ARG A 179 8.47 -0.75 4.95
N GLN A 180 8.65 -1.98 4.49
CA GLN A 180 9.35 -2.27 3.22
C GLN A 180 8.53 -1.81 2.01
N TRP A 181 7.21 -1.68 2.16
CA TRP A 181 6.30 -1.05 1.19
C TRP A 181 6.25 0.48 1.30
N GLY A 182 7.08 1.09 2.15
CA GLY A 182 7.09 2.54 2.40
C GLY A 182 5.96 3.03 3.30
N ILE A 183 5.32 2.14 4.09
CA ILE A 183 4.29 2.56 5.04
C ILE A 183 4.90 2.95 6.38
N GLU A 184 4.78 4.23 6.70
CA GLU A 184 5.08 4.79 8.01
C GLU A 184 3.82 5.48 8.58
N LEU A 185 3.10 4.77 9.46
CA LEU A 185 1.80 5.25 9.94
C LEU A 185 1.91 6.54 10.76
N ASP A 186 3.04 6.78 11.43
CA ASP A 186 3.26 8.01 12.20
C ASP A 186 3.34 9.25 11.30
N SER A 187 3.85 9.11 10.08
CA SER A 187 3.83 10.18 9.07
C SER A 187 2.46 10.30 8.39
N ILE A 188 1.81 9.18 8.09
CA ILE A 188 0.57 9.14 7.29
C ILE A 188 -0.67 9.51 8.13
N CYS A 189 -0.76 9.00 9.35
CA CYS A 189 -1.87 9.22 10.26
C CYS A 189 -1.34 9.38 11.69
N PRO A 190 -0.78 10.56 12.04
CA PRO A 190 -0.16 10.81 13.33
C PRO A 190 -1.10 10.49 14.50
N ALA A 191 -0.61 9.70 15.46
CA ALA A 191 -1.34 9.33 16.67
C ALA A 191 -0.37 8.91 17.78
N GLY A 192 -0.72 9.18 19.04
CA GLY A 192 0.12 8.84 20.19
C GLY A 192 0.14 7.33 20.49
N LYS A 193 1.19 6.84 21.17
CA LYS A 193 1.34 5.42 21.54
C LYS A 193 0.09 4.84 22.24
N LYS A 194 -0.49 5.59 23.19
CA LYS A 194 -1.71 5.17 23.90
C LYS A 194 -2.91 5.02 22.97
N GLU A 195 -3.08 5.96 22.04
CA GLU A 195 -4.16 5.92 21.04
C GLU A 195 -4.00 4.71 20.11
N ARG A 196 -2.79 4.46 19.62
CA ARG A 196 -2.47 3.30 18.77
C ARG A 196 -2.72 1.96 19.47
N ILE A 197 -2.38 1.86 20.75
CA ILE A 197 -2.73 0.68 21.57
C ILE A 197 -4.26 0.56 21.71
N GLY A 198 -4.97 1.68 21.90
CA GLY A 198 -6.43 1.73 21.90
C GLY A 198 -7.04 1.25 20.57
N GLN A 199 -6.46 1.67 19.44
CA GLN A 199 -6.87 1.22 18.11
C GLN A 199 -6.66 -0.27 17.93
N LEU A 200 -5.50 -0.81 18.34
CA LEU A 200 -5.18 -2.23 18.22
C LEU A 200 -6.07 -3.09 19.13
N THR A 201 -6.24 -2.71 20.40
CA THR A 201 -7.10 -3.42 21.36
C THR A 201 -8.58 -3.33 21.00
N GLY A 202 -9.00 -2.21 20.40
CA GLY A 202 -10.34 -2.03 19.84
C GLY A 202 -10.55 -2.65 18.47
N LEU A 203 -9.54 -3.33 17.91
CA LEU A 203 -9.52 -3.92 16.56
C LEU A 203 -9.95 -2.94 15.46
N LYS A 204 -9.54 -1.67 15.57
CA LYS A 204 -9.87 -0.62 14.62
C LYS A 204 -9.17 -0.81 13.28
N GLY A 205 -9.85 -0.42 12.20
CA GLY A 205 -9.35 -0.55 10.82
C GLY A 205 -9.47 -1.98 10.27
N ASN A 206 -8.84 -2.22 9.12
CA ASN A 206 -8.75 -3.56 8.53
C ASN A 206 -7.50 -4.32 9.04
N GLN A 207 -7.38 -5.61 8.70
CA GLN A 207 -6.27 -6.45 9.18
C GLN A 207 -4.90 -5.89 8.78
N ASN A 208 -4.74 -5.46 7.52
CA ASN A 208 -3.51 -4.80 7.05
C ASN A 208 -3.08 -3.62 7.92
N TYR A 209 -4.03 -2.75 8.30
CA TYR A 209 -3.73 -1.61 9.17
C TYR A 209 -3.29 -2.07 10.56
N ARG A 210 -3.94 -3.09 11.13
CA ARG A 210 -3.54 -3.68 12.42
C ARG A 210 -2.16 -4.33 12.35
N ASP A 211 -1.85 -5.06 11.27
CA ASP A 211 -0.54 -5.67 11.07
C ASP A 211 0.56 -4.60 11.00
N ALA A 212 0.33 -3.51 10.26
CA ALA A 212 1.23 -2.37 10.21
C ALA A 212 1.43 -1.72 11.60
N LEU A 213 0.38 -1.65 12.43
CA LEU A 213 0.50 -1.19 13.82
C LEU A 213 1.35 -2.14 14.67
N VAL A 214 1.14 -3.45 14.57
CA VAL A 214 1.93 -4.45 15.30
C VAL A 214 3.41 -4.34 14.93
N GLU A 215 3.72 -4.28 13.63
CA GLU A 215 5.07 -4.11 13.11
C GLU A 215 5.71 -2.79 13.56
N GLN A 216 4.93 -1.71 13.64
CA GLN A 216 5.42 -0.43 14.14
C GLN A 216 5.78 -0.49 15.63
N PHE A 217 5.08 -1.31 16.42
CA PHE A 217 5.39 -1.51 17.83
C PHE A 217 6.57 -2.43 18.07
N TYR A 218 7.00 -3.21 17.09
CA TYR A 218 8.19 -4.04 17.23
C TYR A 218 9.42 -3.18 17.54
N GLY A 219 10.16 -3.54 18.58
CA GLY A 219 11.28 -2.74 19.13
C GLY A 219 10.87 -1.51 19.96
N ARG A 220 9.58 -1.12 20.00
CA ARG A 220 9.05 0.00 20.80
C ARG A 220 8.16 -0.42 21.98
N LEU A 221 7.79 -1.69 22.03
CA LEU A 221 6.95 -2.30 23.05
C LEU A 221 7.69 -3.50 23.66
N GLU A 222 7.64 -3.63 24.98
CA GLU A 222 8.16 -4.79 25.68
C GLU A 222 7.21 -6.00 25.53
N LYS A 223 7.73 -7.22 25.68
CA LYS A 223 6.92 -8.46 25.65
C LYS A 223 5.72 -8.41 26.60
N ASN A 224 5.91 -7.90 27.82
CA ASN A 224 4.83 -7.74 28.80
C ASN A 224 3.74 -6.76 28.33
N GLY A 225 4.13 -5.72 27.60
CA GLY A 225 3.18 -4.81 26.95
C GLY A 225 2.36 -5.53 25.88
N ALA A 226 3.00 -6.34 25.03
CA ALA A 226 2.32 -7.13 24.01
C ALA A 226 1.37 -8.18 24.63
N ARG A 227 1.77 -8.88 25.71
CA ARG A 227 0.91 -9.80 26.47
C ARG A 227 -0.34 -9.10 27.00
N LYS A 228 -0.21 -7.90 27.56
CA LYS A 228 -1.37 -7.10 28.02
C LYS A 228 -2.34 -6.77 26.89
N ILE A 229 -1.83 -6.45 25.69
CA ILE A 229 -2.66 -6.20 24.50
C ILE A 229 -3.41 -7.48 24.10
N VAL A 230 -2.70 -8.62 24.01
CA VAL A 230 -3.30 -9.92 23.68
C VAL A 230 -4.40 -10.31 24.67
N SER A 231 -4.12 -10.23 25.97
CA SER A 231 -5.08 -10.53 27.03
C SER A 231 -6.33 -9.64 26.92
N LYS A 232 -6.15 -8.35 26.65
CA LYS A 232 -7.26 -7.42 26.46
C LYS A 232 -8.10 -7.75 25.23
N ILE A 233 -7.49 -8.06 24.09
CA ILE A 233 -8.21 -8.45 22.86
C ILE A 233 -9.03 -9.73 23.10
N ARG A 234 -8.42 -10.76 23.73
CA ARG A 234 -9.11 -12.02 24.05
C ARG A 234 -10.31 -11.80 24.97
N LYS A 235 -10.16 -10.94 25.99
CA LYS A 235 -11.22 -10.60 26.94
C LYS A 235 -12.38 -9.83 26.26
N ASP A 236 -12.06 -8.81 25.48
CA ASP A 236 -13.06 -7.87 24.96
C ASP A 236 -13.75 -8.39 23.68
N ARG A 237 -13.10 -9.28 22.91
CA ARG A 237 -13.57 -9.76 21.59
C ARG A 237 -13.32 -11.27 21.39
N PRO A 238 -13.74 -12.15 22.31
CA PRO A 238 -13.49 -13.59 22.20
C PRO A 238 -14.08 -14.16 20.91
N GLY A 239 -13.32 -15.01 20.23
CA GLY A 239 -13.79 -15.76 19.06
C GLY A 239 -13.84 -15.01 17.72
N SER A 240 -13.66 -13.69 17.68
CA SER A 240 -13.67 -12.95 16.41
C SER A 240 -12.43 -13.26 15.53
N LEU A 241 -12.62 -13.38 14.22
CA LEU A 241 -11.52 -13.66 13.28
C LEU A 241 -10.42 -12.60 13.36
N ALA A 242 -10.81 -11.31 13.36
CA ALA A 242 -9.90 -10.19 13.51
C ALA A 242 -9.09 -10.25 14.82
N ALA A 243 -9.68 -10.71 15.92
CA ALA A 243 -8.97 -10.92 17.18
C ALA A 243 -7.92 -12.02 17.04
N LYS A 244 -8.28 -13.17 16.44
CA LYS A 244 -7.37 -14.30 16.21
C LYS A 244 -6.16 -13.86 15.38
N GLU A 245 -6.40 -13.30 14.19
CA GLU A 245 -5.34 -12.84 13.27
C GLU A 245 -4.40 -11.82 13.93
N THR A 246 -4.96 -10.83 14.65
CA THR A 246 -4.16 -9.80 15.33
C THR A 246 -3.35 -10.38 16.50
N VAL A 247 -3.93 -11.30 17.28
CA VAL A 247 -3.23 -11.98 18.38
C VAL A 247 -2.12 -12.87 17.84
N ASP A 248 -2.36 -13.61 16.76
CA ASP A 248 -1.37 -14.49 16.14
C ASP A 248 -0.18 -13.68 15.59
N LYS A 249 -0.45 -12.56 14.92
CA LYS A 249 0.59 -11.62 14.47
C LYS A 249 1.40 -11.06 15.65
N LEU A 250 0.75 -10.64 16.74
CA LEU A 250 1.42 -10.18 17.96
C LEU A 250 2.31 -11.27 18.57
N ARG A 251 1.81 -12.50 18.70
CA ARG A 251 2.57 -13.63 19.24
C ARG A 251 3.78 -13.96 18.39
N LYS A 252 3.61 -14.02 17.07
CA LYS A 252 4.69 -14.26 16.09
C LYS A 252 5.79 -13.20 16.19
N ILE A 253 5.42 -11.92 16.16
CA ILE A 253 6.38 -10.81 16.16
C ILE A 253 7.10 -10.66 17.50
N PHE A 254 6.40 -10.85 18.63
CA PHE A 254 6.98 -10.66 19.96
C PHE A 254 7.52 -11.95 20.60
N LEU A 255 7.45 -13.08 19.90
CA LEU A 255 7.85 -14.41 20.39
C LEU A 255 7.21 -14.69 21.76
N LEU A 256 5.88 -14.62 21.79
CA LEU A 256 5.08 -14.91 22.98
C LEU A 256 4.67 -16.38 22.95
N GLU A 257 4.84 -17.06 24.08
CA GLU A 257 4.45 -18.46 24.26
C GLU A 257 2.91 -18.60 24.32
N ASP A 258 2.42 -19.79 23.98
CA ASP A 258 1.02 -20.15 24.13
C ASP A 258 0.68 -20.39 25.60
N GLU A 259 0.17 -19.33 26.24
CA GLU A 259 -0.64 -19.42 27.47
C GLU A 259 -2.05 -19.97 27.16
#